data_AF-A0A3D2KLF9-F1
#
_entry.id   AF-A0A3D2KLF9-F1
#
_cell.length_a   1.000
_cell.length_b   1.000
_cell.length_c   1.000
_cell.angle_alpha   90.00
_cell.angle_beta   90.00
_cell.angle_gamma   90.00
#
_symmetry.space_group_name_H-M   'P 1'
#
loop_
_entity.id
_entity.type
_entity.pdbx_description
1 polymer ?
#
loop_
_entity_poly.entity_id
_entity_poly.type
_entity_poly.pdbx_seq_one_letter_code
_entity_poly.pdbx_strand_id
1 'polypeptide(L)'
;MGDMKRLTVMLLVALAVGALLAACRPGPVADPGAGPDESGDASGAVIGHQPVGEELVWVEGRTGEAGVYVKKFGDHRLVLVAMGERPTAGYGVVVDGVAVSEDGWVIDVRFVEPGPGDIVAQVITYPYEVVRIADDGRGVTVRDVTGEEPVELAVTVE
;
A
#
# COMPACT_ATOMS: atom_id res chain seq x y z
N MET A 1 -21.79 -68.88 4.23
CA MET A 1 -23.01 -68.19 3.78
C MET A 1 -22.85 -66.68 3.97
N GLY A 2 -21.83 -65.98 3.45
CA GLY A 2 -21.11 -66.15 2.19
C GLY A 2 -21.99 -65.68 1.02
N ASP A 3 -21.78 -64.45 0.54
CA ASP A 3 -22.10 -64.02 -0.84
C ASP A 3 -23.55 -63.77 -1.26
N MET A 4 -24.29 -62.87 -0.57
CA MET A 4 -25.55 -62.33 -1.13
C MET A 4 -25.80 -60.84 -0.83
N LYS A 5 -25.20 -60.27 0.23
CA LYS A 5 -25.46 -58.87 0.63
C LYS A 5 -24.61 -57.82 -0.11
N ARG A 6 -23.59 -58.24 -0.86
CA ARG A 6 -22.75 -57.31 -1.65
C ARG A 6 -23.33 -57.01 -3.04
N LEU A 7 -24.28 -57.83 -3.51
CA LEU A 7 -24.84 -57.73 -4.87
C LEU A 7 -26.04 -56.77 -4.95
N THR A 8 -26.78 -56.56 -3.87
CA THR A 8 -27.87 -55.55 -3.82
C THR A 8 -27.33 -54.12 -3.76
N VAL A 9 -26.10 -53.93 -3.29
CA VAL A 9 -25.48 -52.60 -3.14
C VAL A 9 -25.05 -52.00 -4.49
N MET A 10 -24.87 -52.81 -5.53
CA MET A 10 -24.40 -52.33 -6.83
C MET A 10 -25.52 -51.99 -7.85
N LEU A 11 -26.80 -52.32 -7.58
CA LEU A 11 -27.90 -52.12 -8.54
C LEU A 11 -28.81 -50.90 -8.24
N LEU A 12 -28.64 -50.24 -7.10
CA LEU A 12 -29.34 -48.98 -6.78
C LEU A 12 -28.52 -47.71 -7.12
N VAL A 13 -27.54 -47.85 -8.03
CA VAL A 13 -26.71 -46.76 -8.57
C VAL A 13 -27.39 -46.07 -9.78
N ALA A 14 -28.57 -46.51 -10.21
CA ALA A 14 -29.33 -45.85 -11.26
C ALA A 14 -30.68 -45.37 -10.74
N LEU A 15 -31.00 -44.09 -10.98
CA LEU A 15 -32.24 -43.37 -10.66
C LEU A 15 -32.31 -42.66 -9.30
N ALA A 16 -31.56 -41.55 -9.21
CA ALA A 16 -32.05 -40.34 -8.53
C ALA A 16 -31.40 -39.10 -9.16
N VAL A 17 -31.65 -38.89 -10.46
CA VAL A 17 -31.53 -37.58 -11.09
C VAL A 17 -32.81 -36.84 -10.75
N GLY A 18 -32.74 -35.83 -9.88
CA GLY A 18 -33.92 -35.09 -9.46
C GLY A 18 -33.66 -34.01 -8.43
N ALA A 19 -33.28 -32.83 -8.93
CA ALA A 19 -33.51 -31.52 -8.32
C ALA A 19 -33.01 -31.30 -6.87
N LEU A 20 -31.72 -30.98 -6.72
CA LEU A 20 -31.24 -30.12 -5.64
C LEU A 20 -30.07 -29.26 -6.15
N LEU A 21 -30.31 -28.46 -7.19
CA LEU A 21 -29.46 -27.29 -7.43
C LEU A 21 -29.91 -26.24 -6.43
N ALA A 22 -29.36 -26.34 -5.21
CA ALA A 22 -29.35 -25.24 -4.27
C ALA A 22 -28.83 -24.01 -5.03
N ALA A 23 -29.68 -22.99 -5.08
CA ALA A 23 -29.34 -21.70 -5.64
C ALA A 23 -28.19 -21.11 -4.83
N CYS A 24 -26.96 -21.40 -5.23
CA CYS A 24 -25.85 -20.49 -4.98
C CYS A 24 -26.19 -19.23 -5.75
N ARG A 25 -26.81 -18.25 -5.08
CA ARG A 25 -26.77 -16.87 -5.55
C ARG A 25 -25.29 -16.55 -5.72
N PRO A 26 -24.79 -16.27 -6.93
CA PRO A 26 -23.50 -15.61 -7.03
C PRO A 26 -23.67 -14.31 -6.24
N GLY A 27 -22.90 -14.15 -5.16
CA GLY A 27 -22.67 -12.83 -4.58
C GLY A 27 -22.14 -11.90 -5.68
N PRO A 28 -22.25 -10.58 -5.53
CA PRO A 28 -21.70 -9.65 -6.50
C PRO A 28 -20.27 -10.07 -6.81
N VAL A 29 -20.02 -10.51 -8.05
CA VAL A 29 -18.67 -10.69 -8.55
C VAL A 29 -18.11 -9.27 -8.51
N ALA A 30 -17.22 -9.01 -7.56
CA ALA A 30 -16.38 -7.83 -7.60
C ALA A 30 -15.71 -7.87 -8.96
N ASP A 31 -16.02 -6.87 -9.79
CA ASP A 31 -15.46 -6.71 -11.11
C ASP A 31 -13.92 -6.77 -10.97
N PRO A 32 -13.22 -7.72 -11.59
CA PRO A 32 -11.76 -7.76 -11.57
C PRO A 32 -11.14 -6.52 -12.26
N GLY A 33 -11.96 -5.69 -12.90
CA GLY A 33 -11.62 -4.38 -13.47
C GLY A 33 -11.97 -3.18 -12.60
N ALA A 34 -12.59 -3.37 -11.42
CA ALA A 34 -12.61 -2.34 -10.39
C ALA A 34 -11.24 -2.32 -9.72
N GLY A 35 -10.26 -1.76 -10.43
CA GLY A 35 -9.10 -1.15 -9.79
C GLY A 35 -9.60 -0.10 -8.78
N PRO A 36 -8.70 0.41 -7.92
CA PRO A 36 -9.02 1.54 -7.08
C PRO A 36 -9.75 2.59 -7.93
N ASP A 37 -10.89 3.04 -7.43
CA ASP A 37 -11.55 4.24 -7.89
C ASP A 37 -10.50 5.36 -7.93
N GLU A 38 -9.92 5.57 -9.11
CA GLU A 38 -9.16 6.77 -9.45
C GLU A 38 -10.15 7.94 -9.53
N SER A 39 -10.72 8.30 -8.38
CA SER A 39 -11.31 9.61 -8.16
C SER A 39 -10.17 10.62 -8.24
N GLY A 40 -9.82 11.02 -9.46
CA GLY A 40 -8.78 12.01 -9.70
C GLY A 40 -9.11 13.34 -9.04
N ASP A 41 -8.11 13.95 -8.39
CA ASP A 41 -7.63 15.30 -8.73
C ASP A 41 -6.29 15.63 -8.01
N ALA A 42 -5.18 15.16 -8.58
CA ALA A 42 -3.83 15.70 -8.36
C ALA A 42 -2.96 15.31 -9.55
N SER A 43 -3.08 16.06 -10.65
CA SER A 43 -2.79 15.65 -12.05
C SER A 43 -1.32 15.31 -12.43
N GLY A 44 -0.51 14.72 -11.55
CA GLY A 44 0.86 14.33 -11.88
C GLY A 44 1.65 13.63 -10.77
N ALA A 45 1.05 13.38 -9.59
CA ALA A 45 1.71 12.65 -8.52
C ALA A 45 1.78 11.14 -8.81
N VAL A 46 2.88 10.51 -8.42
CA VAL A 46 3.08 9.06 -8.45
C VAL A 46 3.54 8.62 -7.07
N ILE A 47 2.67 7.90 -6.36
CA ILE A 47 2.97 7.24 -5.08
C ILE A 47 3.71 5.92 -5.38
N GLY A 48 4.67 5.51 -4.55
CA GLY A 48 5.44 4.31 -4.82
C GLY A 48 6.47 4.48 -5.92
N HIS A 49 6.90 5.71 -6.22
CA HIS A 49 7.86 5.98 -7.28
C HIS A 49 9.15 5.21 -7.01
N GLN A 50 9.62 4.45 -8.00
CA GLN A 50 10.84 3.66 -7.88
C GLN A 50 12.03 4.48 -8.36
N PRO A 51 12.86 5.03 -7.45
CA PRO A 51 13.96 5.89 -7.84
C PRO A 51 15.06 5.09 -8.57
N VAL A 52 15.66 5.71 -9.58
CA VAL A 52 16.75 5.12 -10.38
C VAL A 52 17.89 6.11 -10.57
N GLY A 53 19.09 5.61 -10.85
CA GLY A 53 20.24 6.47 -11.14
C GLY A 53 20.54 7.46 -10.01
N GLU A 54 20.56 8.76 -10.32
CA GLU A 54 20.85 9.83 -9.34
C GLU A 54 19.76 9.95 -8.26
N GLU A 55 18.51 9.62 -8.58
CA GLU A 55 17.42 9.61 -7.60
C GLU A 55 17.66 8.56 -6.53
N LEU A 56 18.07 7.35 -6.95
CA LEU A 56 18.32 6.24 -6.02
C LEU A 56 19.46 6.57 -5.06
N VAL A 57 20.55 7.11 -5.59
CA VAL A 57 21.71 7.53 -4.78
C VAL A 57 21.31 8.59 -3.74
N TRP A 58 20.44 9.54 -4.13
CA TRP A 58 19.95 10.55 -3.20
C TRP A 58 19.02 9.95 -2.14
N VAL A 59 18.08 9.07 -2.52
CA VAL A 59 17.16 8.41 -1.58
C VAL A 59 17.93 7.57 -0.58
N GLU A 60 18.80 6.66 -1.03
CA GLU A 60 19.60 5.78 -0.16
C GLU A 60 20.50 6.56 0.80
N GLY A 61 20.99 7.73 0.38
CA GLY A 61 21.78 8.62 1.23
C GLY A 61 21.00 9.28 2.37
N ARG A 62 19.66 9.19 2.38
CA ARG A 62 18.78 9.87 3.36
C ARG A 62 17.98 8.93 4.23
N THR A 63 17.76 7.70 3.81
CA THR A 63 16.90 6.76 4.55
C THR A 63 17.42 6.36 5.93
N GLY A 64 18.70 6.63 6.23
CA GLY A 64 19.29 6.40 7.55
C GLY A 64 18.76 7.33 8.65
N GLU A 65 18.29 8.52 8.28
CA GLU A 65 17.76 9.52 9.21
C GLU A 65 16.25 9.69 9.02
N ALA A 66 15.53 9.92 10.11
CA ALA A 66 14.11 10.19 10.05
C ALA A 66 13.88 11.61 9.52
N GLY A 67 12.99 11.76 8.54
CA GLY A 67 12.68 13.07 8.00
C GLY A 67 11.86 13.05 6.73
N VAL A 68 11.45 14.25 6.32
CA VAL A 68 10.83 14.52 5.03
C VAL A 68 11.79 15.38 4.20
N TYR A 69 12.15 14.88 3.02
CA TYR A 69 13.12 15.53 2.13
C TYR A 69 12.49 15.75 0.75
N VAL A 70 12.71 16.92 0.18
CA VAL A 70 12.23 17.26 -1.17
C VAL A 70 13.41 17.69 -2.01
N LYS A 71 13.58 17.05 -3.17
CA LYS A 71 14.62 17.42 -4.14
C LYS A 71 14.09 17.39 -5.56
N LYS A 72 14.54 18.36 -6.36
CA LYS A 72 14.23 18.46 -7.79
C LYS A 72 15.13 17.55 -8.63
N PHE A 73 14.51 16.86 -9.58
CA PHE A 73 15.14 16.06 -10.63
C PHE A 73 14.51 16.42 -11.98
N GLY A 74 15.18 17.27 -12.76
CA GLY A 74 14.67 17.69 -14.08
C GLY A 74 13.34 18.46 -14.00
N ASP A 75 12.25 17.82 -14.41
CA ASP A 75 10.88 18.34 -14.51
C ASP A 75 9.97 17.91 -13.35
N HIS A 76 10.50 17.15 -12.40
CA HIS A 76 9.76 16.66 -11.25
C HIS A 76 10.55 16.84 -9.95
N ARG A 77 9.86 16.65 -8.83
CA ARG A 77 10.46 16.60 -7.50
C ARG A 77 10.12 15.27 -6.87
N LEU A 78 11.06 14.74 -6.10
CA LEU A 78 10.80 13.61 -5.22
C LEU A 78 10.57 14.12 -3.81
N VAL A 79 9.52 13.61 -3.17
CA VAL A 79 9.22 13.76 -1.75
C VAL A 79 9.52 12.42 -1.10
N LEU A 80 10.60 12.36 -0.34
CA LEU A 80 11.02 11.19 0.43
C LEU A 80 10.53 11.36 1.87
N VAL A 81 9.80 10.36 2.36
CA VAL A 81 9.42 10.25 3.77
C VAL A 81 10.13 9.05 4.35
N ALA A 82 11.12 9.27 5.21
CA ALA A 82 11.96 8.23 5.81
C ALA A 82 11.74 8.14 7.32
N MET A 83 11.69 6.92 7.84
CA MET A 83 11.62 6.68 9.30
C MET A 83 13.00 6.65 9.96
N GLY A 84 14.07 6.67 9.17
CA GLY A 84 15.42 6.38 9.67
C GLY A 84 15.61 4.91 10.01
N GLU A 85 16.69 4.61 10.72
CA GLU A 85 16.98 3.26 11.21
C GLU A 85 15.85 2.70 12.10
N ARG A 86 15.44 1.47 11.83
CA ARG A 86 14.47 0.70 12.63
C ARG A 86 15.02 -0.66 13.01
N PRO A 87 14.85 -1.10 14.27
CA PRO A 87 15.55 -2.27 14.80
C PRO A 87 15.01 -3.63 14.31
N THR A 88 13.82 -3.65 13.72
CA THR A 88 13.12 -4.85 13.29
C THR A 88 12.44 -4.64 11.93
N ALA A 89 11.97 -5.74 11.33
CA ALA A 89 10.95 -5.68 10.31
C ALA A 89 9.58 -5.24 10.91
N GLY A 90 8.62 -4.95 10.04
CA GLY A 90 7.24 -4.57 10.43
C GLY A 90 6.98 -3.07 10.52
N TYR A 91 8.03 -2.23 10.44
CA TYR A 91 7.88 -0.80 10.27
C TYR A 91 7.64 -0.43 8.80
N GLY A 92 6.92 0.67 8.56
CA GLY A 92 6.59 1.12 7.21
C GLY A 92 6.12 2.57 7.15
N VAL A 93 6.18 3.13 5.95
CA VAL A 93 5.53 4.41 5.61
C VAL A 93 4.49 4.11 4.54
N VAL A 94 3.28 4.62 4.72
CA VAL A 94 2.20 4.51 3.75
C VAL A 94 1.77 5.91 3.36
N VAL A 95 1.67 6.21 2.07
CA VAL A 95 1.06 7.46 1.61
C VAL A 95 -0.43 7.19 1.41
N ASP A 96 -1.26 7.82 2.23
CA ASP A 96 -2.71 7.67 2.21
C ASP A 96 -3.36 8.51 1.10
N GLY A 97 -2.72 9.62 0.72
CA GLY A 97 -3.23 10.46 -0.35
C GLY A 97 -2.27 11.57 -0.74
N VAL A 98 -2.43 12.04 -1.97
CA VAL A 98 -1.75 13.22 -2.49
C VAL A 98 -2.82 14.11 -3.14
N ALA A 99 -2.90 15.36 -2.68
CA ALA A 99 -3.83 16.35 -3.17
C ALA A 99 -3.10 17.64 -3.56
N VAL A 100 -3.73 18.46 -4.39
CA VAL A 100 -3.30 19.84 -4.63
C VAL A 100 -4.32 20.77 -3.99
N SER A 101 -3.84 21.65 -3.12
CA SER A 101 -4.60 22.73 -2.50
C SER A 101 -4.19 24.09 -3.06
N GLU A 102 -4.81 25.17 -2.58
CA GLU A 102 -4.40 26.54 -2.92
C GLU A 102 -2.95 26.83 -2.50
N ASP A 103 -2.48 26.21 -1.41
CA ASP A 103 -1.14 26.40 -0.84
C ASP A 103 -0.06 25.49 -1.45
N GLY A 104 -0.48 24.46 -2.20
CA GLY A 104 0.42 23.57 -2.93
C GLY A 104 0.08 22.09 -2.78
N TRP A 105 1.09 21.24 -2.95
CA TRP A 105 0.96 19.79 -2.78
C TRP A 105 0.78 19.44 -1.31
N VAL A 106 -0.23 18.63 -1.00
CA VAL A 106 -0.49 18.09 0.33
C VAL A 106 -0.38 16.57 0.26
N ILE A 107 0.53 15.99 1.04
CA ILE A 107 0.77 14.55 1.08
C ILE A 107 0.45 14.05 2.48
N ASP A 108 -0.53 13.17 2.59
CA ASP A 108 -0.90 12.53 3.84
C ASP A 108 -0.20 11.18 3.95
N VAL A 109 0.53 10.98 5.05
CA VAL A 109 1.28 9.76 5.32
C VAL A 109 0.89 9.15 6.64
N ARG A 110 0.95 7.83 6.71
CA ARG A 110 0.76 7.04 7.92
C ARG A 110 2.01 6.23 8.20
N PHE A 111 2.45 6.25 9.45
CA PHE A 111 3.53 5.40 9.92
C PHE A 111 2.97 4.09 10.44
N VAL A 112 3.59 2.99 10.03
CA VAL A 112 3.27 1.64 10.47
C VAL A 112 4.36 1.19 11.44
N GLU A 113 3.93 0.70 12.60
CA GLU A 113 4.80 0.11 13.62
C GLU A 113 4.30 -1.31 13.95
N PRO A 114 5.21 -2.26 14.28
CA PRO A 114 4.80 -3.56 14.77
C PRO A 114 4.01 -3.43 16.08
N GLY A 115 2.94 -4.20 16.20
CA GLY A 115 2.07 -4.19 17.37
C GLY A 115 2.70 -4.83 18.60
N PRO A 116 2.20 -4.54 19.82
CA PRO A 116 2.67 -5.19 21.04
C PRO A 116 2.52 -6.71 20.97
N GLY A 117 3.63 -7.43 21.03
CA GLY A 117 3.65 -8.89 20.99
C GLY A 117 3.75 -9.51 19.60
N ASP A 118 3.85 -8.70 18.54
CA ASP A 118 4.09 -9.20 17.19
C ASP A 118 5.45 -9.91 17.09
N ILE A 119 5.44 -11.08 16.46
CA ILE A 119 6.67 -11.82 16.15
C ILE A 119 7.20 -11.30 14.81
N VAL A 120 8.18 -10.40 14.88
CA VAL A 120 8.87 -9.81 13.72
C VAL A 120 10.34 -10.18 13.65
N ALA A 121 10.90 -10.20 12.44
CA ALA A 121 12.32 -10.45 12.22
C ALA A 121 13.17 -9.34 12.85
N GLN A 122 14.24 -9.74 13.56
CA GLN A 122 15.18 -8.84 14.22
C GLN A 122 16.30 -8.45 13.24
N VAL A 123 15.99 -7.52 12.34
CA VAL A 123 16.90 -7.02 11.31
C VAL A 123 16.77 -5.51 11.23
N ILE A 124 17.91 -4.82 11.13
CA ILE A 124 17.93 -3.38 10.92
C ILE A 124 17.31 -3.07 9.55
N THR A 125 16.30 -2.22 9.53
CA THR A 125 15.59 -1.76 8.33
C THR A 125 15.62 -0.24 8.24
N TYR A 126 15.31 0.28 7.05
CA TYR A 126 15.20 1.71 6.77
C TYR A 126 13.91 1.96 6.00
N PRO A 127 12.73 1.96 6.65
CA PRO A 127 11.46 2.13 5.97
C PRO A 127 11.31 3.54 5.42
N TYR A 128 10.87 3.63 4.17
CA TYR A 128 10.58 4.90 3.50
C TYR A 128 9.53 4.72 2.42
N GLU A 129 8.98 5.84 1.96
CA GLU A 129 8.13 5.93 0.78
C GLU A 129 8.56 7.14 -0.07
N VAL A 130 8.40 7.04 -1.39
CA VAL A 130 8.78 8.09 -2.34
C VAL A 130 7.58 8.48 -3.18
N VAL A 131 7.24 9.76 -3.13
CA VAL A 131 6.23 10.36 -4.00
C VAL A 131 6.93 11.22 -5.04
N ARG A 132 6.70 10.95 -6.32
CA ARG A 132 7.10 11.84 -7.41
C ARG A 132 5.98 12.83 -7.68
N ILE A 133 6.28 14.12 -7.67
CA ILE A 133 5.33 15.20 -8.01
C ILE A 133 5.89 16.08 -9.13
N ALA A 134 5.03 16.82 -9.82
CA ALA A 134 5.50 17.79 -10.82
C ALA A 134 6.32 18.91 -10.18
N ASP A 135 7.34 19.40 -10.89
CA ASP A 135 8.03 20.64 -10.54
C ASP A 135 7.27 21.84 -11.14
N ASP A 136 6.14 22.17 -10.53
CA ASP A 136 5.22 23.24 -10.95
C ASP A 136 5.35 24.51 -10.10
N GLY A 137 6.38 24.58 -9.24
CA GLY A 137 6.65 25.72 -8.36
C GLY A 137 5.77 25.79 -7.11
N ARG A 138 4.81 24.88 -6.91
CA ARG A 138 3.98 24.83 -5.70
C ARG A 138 4.77 24.35 -4.49
N GLY A 139 4.36 24.81 -3.29
CA GLY A 139 4.87 24.28 -2.03
C GLY A 139 4.56 22.78 -1.84
N VAL A 140 5.20 22.17 -0.86
CA VAL A 140 4.94 20.79 -0.44
C VAL A 140 4.72 20.76 1.06
N THR A 141 3.55 20.29 1.46
CA THR A 141 3.17 20.03 2.85
C THR A 141 3.00 18.52 3.02
N VAL A 142 3.62 17.95 4.04
CA VAL A 142 3.47 16.54 4.39
C VAL A 142 2.87 16.44 5.78
N ARG A 143 1.82 15.63 5.94
CA ARG A 143 1.10 15.47 7.21
C ARG A 143 1.10 14.02 7.65
N ASP A 144 1.48 13.77 8.89
CA ASP A 144 1.26 12.49 9.56
C ASP A 144 -0.20 12.38 9.98
N VAL A 145 -0.91 11.40 9.42
CA VAL A 145 -2.32 11.10 9.69
C VAL A 145 -2.50 9.79 10.47
N THR A 146 -1.45 9.35 11.17
CA THR A 146 -1.50 8.15 12.02
C THR A 146 -2.39 8.34 13.26
N GLY A 147 -2.42 9.56 13.81
CA GLY A 147 -3.24 9.93 14.97
C GLY A 147 -4.65 10.39 14.61
N GLU A 148 -5.42 10.80 15.62
CA GLU A 148 -6.78 11.34 15.43
C GLU A 148 -6.76 12.68 14.68
N GLU A 149 -5.71 13.49 14.88
CA GLU A 149 -5.52 14.78 14.22
C GLU A 149 -4.26 14.75 13.34
N PRO A 150 -4.33 15.26 12.09
CA PRO A 150 -3.16 15.38 11.22
C PRO A 150 -2.08 16.31 11.81
N VAL A 151 -0.83 15.87 11.81
CA VAL A 151 0.34 16.66 12.26
C VAL A 151 1.23 16.99 11.07
N GLU A 152 1.47 18.28 10.80
CA GLU A 152 2.39 18.69 9.74
C GLU A 152 3.85 18.35 10.10
N LEU A 153 4.55 17.71 9.16
CA LEU A 153 5.94 17.30 9.30
C LEU A 153 6.87 18.38 8.74
N ALA A 154 8.01 18.59 9.41
CA ALA A 154 9.04 19.50 8.92
C ALA A 154 9.64 18.98 7.60
N VAL A 155 9.54 19.80 6.55
CA VAL A 155 10.05 19.49 5.21
C VAL A 155 11.41 20.14 4.99
N THR A 156 12.41 19.34 4.61
CA THR A 156 13.73 19.83 4.17
C THR A 156 13.78 19.88 2.65
N VAL A 157 14.03 21.06 2.07
CA VAL A 157 14.13 21.25 0.61
C VAL A 157 15.61 21.38 0.21
N GLU A 158 16.02 20.68 -0.85
CA GLU A 158 17.40 20.56 -1.34
C GLU A 158 17.59 20.92 -2.81
#